data_AF-A0A0U1DND6-F1
#
_entry.id   AF-A0A0U1DND6-F1
#
_cell.length_a   1.000
_cell.length_b   1.000
_cell.length_c   1.000
_cell.angle_alpha   90.00
_cell.angle_beta   90.00
_cell.angle_gamma   90.00
#
_symmetry.space_group_name_H-M   'P 1'
#
loop_
_entity.id
_entity.type
_entity.pdbx_description
1 polymer ?
#
loop_
_entity_poly.entity_id
_entity_poly.type
_entity_poly.pdbx_seq_one_letter_code
_entity_poly.pdbx_strand_id
1 'polypeptide(L)'
;MRRMKCSADGCDGHHIVESRCHYCDQPPKARGLCVSHYNKAHYICSHRTLPTYHVLTPEDVRAIRRLSASGVTQYELAARFGVTQASVSKVVRRKTWRNVG
;
A
#
# COMPACT_ATOMS: atom_id res chain seq x y z
N MET A 1 30.07 -15.38 -17.23
CA MET A 1 29.21 -14.86 -16.13
C MET A 1 28.21 -13.86 -16.69
N ARG A 2 26.90 -14.08 -16.48
CA ARG A 2 25.86 -13.16 -16.96
C ARG A 2 25.93 -11.87 -16.13
N ARG A 3 26.30 -10.73 -16.74
CA ARG A 3 26.36 -9.44 -16.02
C ARG A 3 24.97 -9.10 -15.49
N MET A 4 24.89 -8.77 -14.21
CA MET A 4 23.67 -8.25 -13.57
C MET A 4 23.20 -7.03 -14.36
N LYS A 5 21.92 -6.97 -14.74
CA LYS A 5 21.33 -5.80 -15.40
C LYS A 5 20.55 -4.99 -14.37
N CYS A 6 20.73 -3.68 -14.37
CA CYS A 6 19.91 -2.78 -13.55
C CYS A 6 18.49 -2.75 -14.14
N SER A 7 17.48 -2.73 -13.27
CA SER A 7 16.07 -2.73 -13.66
C SER A 7 15.46 -1.33 -13.76
N ALA A 8 16.26 -0.26 -13.65
CA ALA A 8 15.82 1.12 -13.77
C ALA A 8 15.73 1.54 -15.25
N ASP A 9 14.61 2.15 -15.64
CA ASP A 9 14.38 2.62 -17.01
C ASP A 9 15.40 3.70 -17.39
N GLY A 10 16.03 3.54 -18.57
CA GLY A 10 17.04 4.49 -19.07
C GLY A 10 18.41 4.42 -18.41
N CYS A 11 18.67 3.43 -17.54
CA CYS A 11 19.98 3.28 -16.91
C CYS A 11 21.01 2.60 -17.83
N ASP A 12 22.19 3.22 -17.97
CA ASP A 12 23.35 2.73 -18.72
C ASP A 12 24.11 1.57 -18.07
N GLY A 13 23.83 1.28 -16.79
CA GLY A 13 24.45 0.21 -16.02
C GLY A 13 25.89 0.48 -15.57
N HIS A 14 26.42 1.70 -15.69
CA HIS A 14 27.80 2.03 -15.30
C HIS A 14 28.09 1.66 -13.84
N HIS A 15 27.16 1.98 -12.94
CA HIS A 15 27.26 1.67 -11.51
C HIS A 15 27.46 0.17 -11.21
N ILE A 16 27.00 -0.73 -12.08
CA ILE A 16 27.15 -2.17 -11.90
C ILE A 16 28.60 -2.58 -12.13
N VAL A 17 29.27 -1.94 -13.09
CA VAL A 17 30.70 -2.15 -13.36
C VAL A 17 31.53 -1.67 -12.17
N GLU A 18 31.13 -0.56 -11.56
CA GLU A 18 31.75 0.00 -10.36
C GLU A 18 31.34 -0.70 -9.06
N SER A 19 30.50 -1.75 -9.14
CA SER A 19 29.96 -2.47 -7.97
C SER A 19 29.26 -1.55 -6.95
N ARG A 20 28.57 -0.52 -7.44
CA ARG A 20 27.78 0.42 -6.65
C ARG A 20 26.29 0.26 -6.91
N CYS A 21 25.49 0.70 -5.94
CA CYS A 21 24.05 0.77 -6.10
C CYS A 21 23.68 1.95 -7.00
N HIS A 22 22.58 1.81 -7.73
CA HIS A 22 22.10 2.86 -8.64
C HIS A 22 21.84 4.21 -7.96
N TYR A 23 21.35 4.19 -6.72
CA TYR A 23 20.98 5.39 -5.96
C TYR A 23 21.98 5.78 -4.86
N CYS A 24 23.06 5.02 -4.63
CA CYS A 24 24.07 5.33 -3.61
C CYS A 24 25.36 4.51 -3.78
N ASP A 25 26.44 4.87 -3.09
CA ASP A 25 27.75 4.17 -3.18
C ASP A 25 27.83 2.82 -2.46
N GLN A 26 26.73 2.34 -1.88
CA GLN A 26 26.70 1.04 -1.20
C GLN A 26 26.77 -0.12 -2.20
N PRO A 27 27.36 -1.28 -1.82
CA PRO A 27 27.43 -2.42 -2.71
C PRO A 27 26.02 -2.97 -3.06
N PRO A 28 25.78 -3.36 -4.32
CA PRO A 28 24.47 -3.85 -4.75
C PRO A 28 24.22 -5.29 -4.27
N LYS A 29 23.00 -5.56 -3.79
CA LYS A 29 22.49 -6.90 -3.44
C LYS A 29 21.94 -7.62 -4.67
N ALA A 30 21.02 -6.97 -5.40
CA ALA A 30 20.37 -7.52 -6.58
C ALA A 30 19.76 -6.39 -7.44
N ARG A 31 19.60 -6.61 -8.75
CA ARG A 31 19.00 -5.65 -9.70
C ARG A 31 19.68 -4.26 -9.76
N GLY A 32 20.96 -4.17 -9.38
CA GLY A 32 21.69 -2.91 -9.29
C GLY A 32 21.35 -2.06 -8.05
N LEU A 33 20.69 -2.64 -7.03
CA LEU A 33 20.27 -1.94 -5.81
C LEU A 33 20.93 -2.52 -4.56
N CYS A 34 21.31 -1.68 -3.59
CA CYS A 34 21.78 -2.10 -2.26
C CYS A 34 20.65 -2.71 -1.44
N VAL A 35 20.93 -3.28 -0.26
CA VAL A 35 19.91 -3.94 0.59
C VAL A 35 18.72 -3.00 0.91
N SER A 36 19.02 -1.77 1.33
CA SER A 36 17.99 -0.78 1.68
C SER A 36 17.14 -0.38 0.47
N HIS A 37 17.78 -0.07 -0.66
CA HIS A 37 17.07 0.30 -1.89
C HIS A 37 16.35 -0.87 -2.55
N TYR A 38 16.88 -2.09 -2.46
CA TYR A 38 16.20 -3.31 -2.88
C TYR A 38 14.93 -3.53 -2.06
N ASN A 39 15.03 -3.43 -0.73
CA ASN A 39 13.87 -3.56 0.15
C ASN A 39 12.84 -2.44 -0.13
N LYS A 40 13.29 -1.19 -0.32
CA LYS A 40 12.46 -0.02 -0.71
C LYS A 40 11.82 -0.17 -2.09
N ALA A 41 12.47 -0.82 -3.05
CA ALA A 41 11.89 -1.09 -4.36
C ALA A 41 10.71 -2.07 -4.29
N HIS A 42 10.65 -2.92 -3.27
CA HIS A 42 9.44 -3.71 -2.95
C HIS A 42 8.32 -2.88 -2.30
N TYR A 43 8.57 -1.63 -1.93
CA TYR A 43 7.53 -0.66 -1.54
C TYR A 43 6.96 0.09 -2.75
N ILE A 44 7.37 -0.25 -3.98
CA ILE A 44 6.48 -0.06 -5.11
C ILE A 44 5.33 -1.03 -4.86
N CYS A 45 4.22 -0.47 -4.41
CA CYS A 45 2.95 -1.17 -4.25
C CYS A 45 2.58 -1.83 -5.58
N SER A 46 3.00 -3.08 -5.76
CA SER A 46 2.48 -3.92 -6.83
C SER A 46 0.97 -4.01 -6.61
N HIS A 47 0.19 -3.52 -7.58
CA HIS A 47 -1.26 -3.66 -7.59
C HIS A 47 -1.72 -5.11 -7.40
N ARG A 48 -0.85 -6.12 -7.62
CA ARG A 48 -1.13 -7.54 -7.44
C ARG A 48 -1.12 -8.00 -5.97
N THR A 49 -0.57 -7.20 -5.05
CA THR A 49 -0.35 -7.59 -3.63
C THR A 49 -0.76 -6.49 -2.64
N LEU A 50 -1.41 -5.42 -3.09
CA LEU A 50 -2.00 -4.46 -2.16
C LEU A 50 -3.13 -5.15 -1.38
N PRO A 51 -3.14 -5.08 -0.04
CA PRO A 51 -4.34 -5.45 0.70
C PRO A 51 -5.46 -4.52 0.26
N THR A 52 -6.58 -5.10 -0.16
CA THR A 52 -7.76 -4.40 -0.72
C THR A 52 -8.49 -3.50 0.28
N TYR A 53 -7.89 -3.19 1.44
CA TYR A 53 -8.52 -2.34 2.43
C TYR A 53 -8.12 -0.90 2.22
N HIS A 54 -9.08 -0.13 1.72
CA HIS A 54 -9.04 1.31 1.82
C HIS A 54 -9.02 1.74 3.29
N VAL A 55 -8.15 2.70 3.61
CA VAL A 55 -8.16 3.40 4.90
C VAL A 55 -9.39 4.30 4.91
N LEU A 56 -10.32 4.06 5.84
CA LEU A 56 -11.51 4.91 6.00
C LEU A 56 -11.11 6.30 6.48
N THR A 57 -11.73 7.33 5.90
CA THR A 57 -11.61 8.72 6.36
C THR A 57 -12.67 9.06 7.42
N PRO A 58 -12.51 10.15 8.21
CA PRO A 58 -13.56 10.63 9.10
C PRO A 58 -14.89 10.94 8.39
N GLU A 59 -14.85 11.38 7.15
CA GLU A 59 -16.01 11.64 6.29
C GLU A 59 -16.72 10.32 5.91
N ASP A 60 -15.95 9.29 5.55
CA ASP A 60 -16.50 7.95 5.26
C ASP A 60 -17.17 7.37 6.49
N VAL A 61 -16.56 7.50 7.67
CA VAL A 61 -17.14 7.05 8.94
C VAL A 61 -18.50 7.71 9.20
N ARG A 62 -18.59 9.03 8.99
CA ARG A 62 -19.85 9.79 9.08
C ARG A 62 -20.88 9.29 8.06
N ALA A 63 -20.46 9.05 6.82
CA ALA A 63 -21.33 8.55 5.76
C ALA A 63 -21.86 7.13 6.06
N ILE A 64 -20.98 6.22 6.50
CA ILE A 64 -21.32 4.85 6.90
C ILE A 64 -22.39 4.87 8.00
N ARG A 65 -22.21 5.71 9.03
CA ARG A 65 -23.19 5.82 10.12
C ARG A 65 -24.54 6.37 9.66
N ARG A 66 -24.54 7.42 8.83
CA ARG A 66 -25.79 7.97 8.26
C ARG A 66 -26.53 6.95 7.42
N LEU A 67 -25.83 6.25 6.53
CA LEU A 67 -26.43 5.25 5.64
C LEU A 67 -26.90 4.00 6.40
N SER A 68 -26.15 3.58 7.43
CA SER A 68 -26.61 2.49 8.31
C SER A 68 -27.87 2.89 9.08
N ALA A 69 -27.96 4.15 9.53
CA ALA A 69 -29.16 4.66 10.20
C ALA A 69 -30.36 4.78 9.25
N SER A 70 -30.14 4.97 7.95
CA SER A 70 -31.19 4.95 6.92
C SER A 70 -31.58 3.53 6.47
N GLY A 71 -31.04 2.49 7.10
CA GLY A 71 -31.41 1.09 6.85
C GLY A 71 -30.54 0.34 5.83
N VAL A 72 -29.48 0.95 5.29
CA VAL A 72 -28.54 0.24 4.40
C VAL A 72 -27.82 -0.85 5.18
N THR A 73 -27.73 -2.05 4.60
CA THR A 73 -27.13 -3.18 5.29
C THR A 73 -25.61 -3.03 5.41
N GLN A 74 -25.02 -3.66 6.42
CA GLN A 74 -23.56 -3.60 6.62
C GLN A 74 -22.77 -4.25 5.47
N TYR A 75 -23.38 -5.19 4.74
CA TYR A 75 -22.78 -5.83 3.55
C TYR A 75 -22.71 -4.86 2.37
N GLU A 76 -23.78 -4.11 2.10
CA GLU A 76 -23.80 -3.10 1.05
C GLU A 76 -22.82 -1.97 1.34
N LEU A 77 -22.72 -1.54 2.61
CA LEU A 77 -21.73 -0.54 3.03
C LEU A 77 -20.30 -1.06 2.87
N ALA A 78 -20.05 -2.33 3.21
CA ALA A 78 -18.74 -2.94 3.06
C ALA A 78 -18.29 -2.94 1.58
N ALA A 79 -19.17 -3.37 0.68
CA ALA A 79 -18.93 -3.34 -0.76
C ALA A 79 -18.72 -1.91 -1.28
N ARG A 80 -19.56 -0.97 -0.84
CA ARG A 80 -19.51 0.44 -1.29
C ARG A 80 -18.23 1.17 -0.87
N PHE A 81 -17.71 0.88 0.31
CA PHE A 81 -16.53 1.57 0.87
C PHE A 81 -15.23 0.75 0.77
N GLY A 82 -15.26 -0.42 0.13
CA GLY A 82 -14.06 -1.25 -0.07
C GLY A 82 -13.45 -1.75 1.26
N VAL A 83 -14.29 -2.10 2.23
CA VAL A 83 -13.89 -2.63 3.54
C VAL A 83 -14.67 -3.90 3.87
N THR A 84 -14.33 -4.60 4.94
CA THR A 84 -15.18 -5.71 5.40
C THR A 84 -16.38 -5.26 6.21
N GLN A 85 -17.41 -6.11 6.20
CA GLN A 85 -18.58 -6.00 7.07
C GLN A 85 -18.19 -5.90 8.56
N ALA A 86 -17.15 -6.62 9.01
CA ALA A 86 -16.67 -6.52 10.39
C ALA A 86 -16.12 -5.11 10.72
N SER A 87 -15.45 -4.46 9.77
CA SER A 87 -14.99 -3.07 9.91
C SER A 87 -16.17 -2.11 10.02
N VAL A 88 -17.15 -2.22 9.11
CA VAL A 88 -18.41 -1.45 9.16
C VAL A 88 -19.10 -1.65 10.50
N SER A 89 -19.17 -2.88 11.00
CA SER A 89 -19.80 -3.20 12.27
C SER A 89 -19.16 -2.49 13.46
N LYS A 90 -17.82 -2.41 13.49
CA LYS A 90 -17.07 -1.67 14.52
C LYS A 90 -17.30 -0.16 14.41
N VAL A 91 -17.39 0.37 13.20
CA VAL A 91 -17.68 1.80 12.92
C VAL A 91 -19.09 2.19 13.37
N VAL A 92 -20.10 1.40 13.00
CA VAL A 92 -21.52 1.63 13.36
C VAL A 92 -21.73 1.53 14.87
N ARG A 93 -21.14 0.51 15.51
CA ARG A 93 -21.23 0.32 16.98
C ARG A 93 -20.28 1.22 17.77
N ARG A 94 -19.58 2.16 17.11
CA ARG A 94 -18.60 3.08 17.72
C ARG A 94 -17.51 2.39 18.56
N LYS A 95 -17.15 1.14 18.22
CA LYS A 95 -15.99 0.44 18.82
C LYS A 95 -14.67 0.98 18.30
N THR A 96 -14.68 1.56 17.10
CA THR A 96 -13.59 2.34 16.49
C THR A 96 -14.09 3.74 16.16
N TRP A 97 -13.18 4.68 15.90
CA TRP A 97 -13.52 6.07 15.50
C TRP A 97 -14.45 6.78 16.50
N ARG A 98 -14.14 6.67 17.79
CA ARG A 98 -14.96 7.21 18.90
C ARG A 98 -15.08 8.73 18.91
N ASN A 99 -14.08 9.42 18.37
CA ASN A 99 -13.97 10.88 18.31
C ASN A 99 -14.53 11.48 17.02
N VAL A 100 -14.97 10.67 16.07
CA VAL A 100 -15.69 11.13 14.87
C VAL A 100 -17.18 11.06 15.17
N GLY A 101 -17.95 12.09 14.79
CA GLY A 101 -19.41 12.16 14.98
C GLY A 101 -20.18 11.10 14.19
#